data_AF-A0A0W1JGV9-F1
#
_entry.id   AF-A0A0W1JGV9-F1
#
_cell.length_a   1.000
_cell.length_b   1.000
_cell.length_c   1.000
_cell.angle_alpha   90.00
_cell.angle_beta   90.00
_cell.angle_gamma   90.00
#
_symmetry.space_group_name_H-M   'P 1'
#
loop_
_entity.id
_entity.type
_entity.pdbx_description
1 polymer ?
#
loop_
_entity_poly.entity_id
_entity_poly.type
_entity_poly.pdbx_seq_one_letter_code
_entity_poly.pdbx_strand_id
1 'polypeptide(L)'
;MKNQYVGDIGDYTKLGMLRAIENAGFSLGINWYLTPEDDRTDGRHIEYLFKQYDTPDTTLHNILKKIVTNDLRQVEELENRQLFNNAIYYNKVLDFSNCSDKGHFRDMWHKQAVALLKSQDIIFLDPDNGLEVSSYKPYSINGNKFTTYQERRTTSEQEQV
;
A
#
# COMPACT_ATOMS: atom_id res chain seq x y z
N MET A 1 -1.55 1.72 4.85
CA MET A 1 -0.08 1.88 4.71
C MET A 1 0.39 3.15 5.41
N LYS A 2 1.63 3.16 5.93
CA LYS A 2 2.35 4.36 6.42
C LYS A 2 3.84 4.25 6.10
N ASN A 3 4.47 5.40 5.84
CA ASN A 3 5.90 5.46 5.53
C ASN A 3 6.77 4.92 6.67
N GLN A 4 6.49 5.28 7.92
CA GLN A 4 7.16 4.74 9.11
C GLN A 4 7.11 3.21 9.31
N TYR A 5 6.33 2.45 8.52
CA TYR A 5 6.29 0.99 8.56
C TYR A 5 7.03 0.34 7.39
N VAL A 6 7.42 1.12 6.37
CA VAL A 6 8.15 0.62 5.19
C VAL A 6 9.31 -0.29 5.57
N GLY A 7 9.32 -1.48 4.98
CA GLY A 7 10.36 -2.49 5.16
C GLY A 7 10.19 -3.38 6.38
N ASP A 8 9.04 -3.35 7.05
CA ASP A 8 8.70 -4.36 8.05
C ASP A 8 8.49 -5.76 7.42
N ILE A 9 8.27 -6.77 8.25
CA ILE A 9 8.03 -8.15 7.80
C ILE A 9 6.72 -8.29 6.99
N GLY A 10 5.74 -7.43 7.24
CA GLY A 10 4.48 -7.37 6.51
C GLY A 10 4.73 -6.96 5.06
N ASP A 11 5.56 -5.94 4.84
CA ASP A 11 5.96 -5.51 3.50
C ASP A 11 6.78 -6.56 2.77
N TYR A 12 7.70 -7.27 3.44
CA TYR A 12 8.41 -8.39 2.82
C TYR A 12 7.43 -9.45 2.27
N THR A 13 6.46 -9.82 3.09
CA THR A 13 5.47 -10.84 2.73
C THR A 13 4.56 -10.35 1.59
N LYS A 14 4.05 -9.12 1.71
CA LYS A 14 3.16 -8.47 0.75
C LYS A 14 3.83 -8.28 -0.61
N LEU A 15 5.02 -7.69 -0.64
CA LEU A 15 5.78 -7.45 -1.87
C LEU A 15 6.24 -8.77 -2.49
N GLY A 16 6.60 -9.77 -1.69
CA GLY A 16 6.89 -11.12 -2.17
C GLY A 16 5.70 -11.77 -2.88
N MET A 17 4.49 -11.65 -2.31
CA MET A 17 3.26 -12.11 -2.95
C MET A 17 2.99 -11.37 -4.27
N LEU A 18 3.14 -10.05 -4.29
CA LEU A 18 2.97 -9.26 -5.51
C LEU A 18 3.98 -9.65 -6.59
N ARG A 19 5.23 -9.94 -6.22
CA ARG A 19 6.25 -10.42 -7.17
C ARG A 19 5.88 -11.78 -7.76
N ALA A 20 5.30 -12.67 -6.95
CA ALA A 20 4.79 -13.94 -7.44
C ALA A 20 3.63 -13.76 -8.44
N ILE A 21 2.73 -12.80 -8.19
CA ILE A 21 1.65 -12.43 -9.10
C ILE A 21 2.19 -11.86 -10.42
N GLU A 22 3.16 -10.95 -10.37
CA GLU A 22 3.79 -10.40 -11.58
C GLU A 22 4.51 -11.51 -12.38
N ASN A 23 5.23 -12.40 -11.70
CA ASN A 23 5.88 -13.54 -12.32
C ASN A 23 4.89 -14.54 -12.96
N ALA A 24 3.63 -14.54 -12.53
CA ALA A 24 2.56 -15.30 -13.17
C ALA A 24 2.01 -14.62 -14.45
N GLY A 25 2.51 -13.42 -14.78
CA GLY A 25 2.20 -12.70 -16.02
C GLY A 25 1.20 -11.55 -15.87
N PHE A 26 0.84 -11.16 -14.65
CA PHE A 26 -0.10 -10.07 -14.39
C PHE A 26 0.62 -8.74 -14.15
N SER A 27 0.14 -7.68 -14.79
CA SER A 27 0.53 -6.31 -14.48
C SER A 27 -0.14 -5.80 -13.20
N LEU A 28 0.52 -4.91 -12.46
CA LEU A 28 0.15 -4.53 -11.09
C LEU A 28 -0.15 -3.04 -10.96
N GLY A 29 -1.34 -2.71 -10.51
CA GLY A 29 -1.69 -1.39 -9.99
C GLY A 29 -1.64 -1.41 -8.47
N ILE A 30 -0.75 -0.66 -7.84
CA ILE A 30 -0.64 -0.63 -6.39
C ILE A 30 -1.18 0.69 -5.86
N ASN A 31 -2.31 0.62 -5.17
CA ASN A 31 -2.90 1.73 -4.47
C ASN A 31 -2.46 1.70 -3.01
N TRP A 32 -1.45 2.50 -2.67
CA TRP A 32 -1.06 2.72 -1.29
C TRP A 32 -2.13 3.61 -0.66
N TYR A 33 -2.95 3.03 0.22
CA TYR A 33 -3.81 3.79 1.12
C TYR A 33 -2.92 4.43 2.19
N LEU A 34 -2.12 5.40 1.74
CA LEU A 34 -1.07 6.06 2.49
C LEU A 34 -1.74 7.04 3.46
N THR A 35 -1.51 6.84 4.75
CA THR A 35 -2.00 7.74 5.79
C THR A 35 -0.83 8.48 6.43
N PRO A 36 -1.06 9.66 7.04
CA PRO A 36 -0.02 10.34 7.79
C PRO A 36 0.61 9.46 8.85
N GLU A 37 1.89 9.72 9.13
CA GLU A 37 2.60 9.12 10.25
C GLU A 37 1.92 9.47 11.58
N ASP A 38 2.16 8.64 12.59
CA ASP A 38 1.73 8.92 13.96
C ASP A 38 2.86 8.63 14.93
N ASP A 39 2.71 9.03 16.18
CA ASP A 39 3.78 8.88 17.19
C ASP A 39 3.94 7.43 17.68
N ARG A 40 3.36 6.44 17.00
CA ARG A 40 3.40 5.04 17.43
C ARG A 40 4.64 4.32 16.90
N THR A 41 5.15 3.42 17.73
CA THR A 41 6.37 2.63 17.44
C THR A 41 6.10 1.12 17.40
N ASP A 42 4.88 0.69 17.70
CA ASP A 42 4.45 -0.71 17.86
C ASP A 42 4.46 -1.55 16.57
N GLY A 43 4.49 -0.92 15.39
CA GLY A 43 4.46 -1.60 14.08
C GLY A 43 5.80 -1.74 13.35
N ARG A 44 6.95 -1.49 13.98
CA ARG A 44 8.27 -1.50 13.30
C ARG A 44 8.98 -2.86 13.40
N HIS A 45 8.41 -3.90 12.79
CA HIS A 45 8.99 -5.25 12.78
C HIS A 45 10.12 -5.40 11.74
N ILE A 46 11.21 -4.64 11.91
CA ILE A 46 12.37 -4.62 10.97
C ILE A 46 13.52 -5.55 11.38
N GLU A 47 13.47 -6.15 12.57
CA GLU A 47 14.56 -6.98 13.10
C GLU A 47 14.92 -8.15 12.19
N TYR A 48 13.98 -8.63 11.37
CA TYR A 48 14.22 -9.72 10.43
C TYR A 48 15.27 -9.40 9.36
N LEU A 49 15.48 -8.12 9.03
CA LEU A 49 16.49 -7.70 8.07
C LEU A 49 17.93 -7.91 8.58
N PHE A 50 18.10 -8.04 9.90
CA PHE A 50 19.40 -8.08 10.57
C PHE A 50 19.74 -9.44 11.18
N LYS A 51 18.77 -10.34 11.28
CA LYS A 51 18.97 -11.70 11.77
C LYS A 51 19.22 -12.66 10.61
N GLN A 52 19.80 -13.82 10.90
CA GLN A 52 19.98 -14.90 9.93
C GLN A 52 18.64 -15.65 9.77
N TYR A 53 17.72 -15.06 9.03
CA TYR A 53 16.51 -15.73 8.58
C TYR A 53 16.69 -16.20 7.15
N ASP A 54 16.22 -17.42 6.86
CA ASP A 54 16.10 -17.90 5.50
C ASP A 54 14.90 -17.20 4.85
N THR A 55 15.19 -16.33 3.89
CA THR A 55 14.19 -15.52 3.18
C THR A 55 14.18 -15.94 1.72
N PRO A 56 13.08 -16.54 1.21
CA PRO A 56 13.05 -17.12 -0.13
C PRO A 56 13.42 -16.13 -1.24
N ASP A 57 12.93 -14.89 -1.14
CA ASP A 57 13.33 -13.79 -2.02
C ASP A 57 14.42 -12.95 -1.36
N THR A 58 15.67 -13.37 -1.56
CA THR A 58 16.86 -12.66 -1.03
C THR A 58 17.07 -11.30 -1.69
N THR A 59 16.60 -11.10 -2.93
CA THR A 59 16.69 -9.81 -3.62
C THR A 59 15.80 -8.78 -2.94
N LEU A 60 14.53 -9.11 -2.71
CA LEU A 60 13.59 -8.27 -1.99
C LEU A 60 14.10 -7.96 -0.58
N HIS A 61 14.58 -8.99 0.15
CA HIS A 61 15.16 -8.81 1.49
C HIS A 61 16.29 -7.79 1.49
N ASN A 62 17.21 -7.89 0.54
CA ASN A 62 18.35 -6.97 0.43
C ASN A 62 17.93 -5.54 0.06
N ILE A 63 16.89 -5.37 -0.76
CA ILE A 63 16.35 -4.04 -1.10
C ILE A 63 15.73 -3.41 0.15
N LEU A 64 14.85 -4.12 0.85
CA LEU A 64 14.22 -3.63 2.08
C LEU A 64 15.26 -3.34 3.17
N LYS A 65 16.28 -4.18 3.30
CA LYS A 65 17.41 -3.94 4.22
C LYS A 65 18.10 -2.62 3.92
N LYS A 66 18.41 -2.33 2.65
CA LYS A 66 19.05 -1.07 2.24
C LYS A 66 18.19 0.14 2.53
N ILE A 67 16.88 0.05 2.27
CA ILE A 67 15.93 1.13 2.58
C ILE A 67 15.95 1.43 4.08
N VAL A 68 15.84 0.41 4.92
CA VAL A 68 15.81 0.55 6.38
C VAL A 68 17.16 1.04 6.94
N THR A 69 18.29 0.51 6.46
CA THR A 69 19.62 0.92 6.96
C THR A 69 19.99 2.36 6.61
N ASN A 70 19.40 2.90 5.54
CA ASN A 70 19.67 4.26 5.08
C ASN A 70 18.61 5.27 5.56
N ASP A 71 17.67 4.86 6.41
CA ASP A 71 16.56 5.68 6.91
C ASP A 71 15.68 6.27 5.79
N LEU A 72 15.47 5.49 4.73
CA LEU A 72 14.72 5.88 3.53
C LEU A 72 13.29 5.30 3.54
N ARG A 73 12.66 5.19 4.72
CA ARG A 73 11.41 4.44 4.91
C ARG A 73 10.21 5.23 4.38
N GLN A 74 10.07 5.29 3.07
CA GLN A 74 9.03 6.00 2.31
C GLN A 74 8.49 5.05 1.23
N VAL A 75 7.19 5.08 0.93
CA VAL A 75 6.63 4.20 -0.11
C VAL A 75 7.23 4.51 -1.48
N GLU A 76 7.58 5.76 -1.74
CA GLU A 76 8.29 6.21 -2.94
C GLU A 76 9.63 5.47 -3.13
N GLU A 77 10.29 5.06 -2.05
CA GLU A 77 11.52 4.27 -2.13
C GLU A 77 11.25 2.83 -2.53
N LEU A 78 10.06 2.28 -2.27
CA LEU A 78 9.67 0.98 -2.83
C LEU A 78 9.44 1.10 -4.34
N GLU A 79 8.79 2.18 -4.78
CA GLU A 79 8.49 2.46 -6.19
C GLU A 79 9.76 2.65 -7.02
N ASN A 80 10.74 3.39 -6.47
CA ASN A 80 11.99 3.73 -7.17
C ASN A 80 13.00 2.57 -7.28
N ARG A 81 12.81 1.47 -6.54
CA ARG A 81 13.78 0.36 -6.49
C ARG A 81 13.52 -0.73 -7.53
N GLN A 82 12.59 -0.48 -8.47
CA GLN A 82 12.24 -1.43 -9.54
C GLN A 82 11.89 -2.81 -8.97
N LEU A 83 11.06 -2.82 -7.92
CA LEU A 83 10.59 -4.06 -7.29
C LEU A 83 9.74 -4.93 -8.24
N PHE A 84 9.16 -4.28 -9.25
CA PHE A 84 8.30 -4.84 -10.27
C PHE A 84 8.72 -4.28 -11.64
N ASN A 85 8.51 -5.05 -12.71
CA ASN A 85 8.86 -4.65 -14.07
C ASN A 85 7.86 -3.64 -14.66
N ASN A 86 6.57 -3.75 -14.32
CA ASN A 86 5.52 -2.93 -14.93
C ASN A 86 4.43 -2.50 -13.94
N ALA A 87 4.80 -2.22 -12.68
CA ALA A 87 3.82 -1.72 -11.72
C ALA A 87 3.56 -0.21 -11.89
N ILE A 88 2.29 0.18 -11.77
CA ILE A 88 1.86 1.57 -11.61
C ILE A 88 1.44 1.79 -10.16
N TYR A 89 1.82 2.93 -9.58
CA TYR A 89 1.59 3.22 -8.17
C TYR A 89 0.72 4.46 -7.97
N TYR A 90 -0.09 4.44 -6.93
CA TYR A 90 -0.78 5.61 -6.42
C TYR A 90 -0.49 5.75 -4.93
N ASN A 91 0.23 6.82 -4.55
CA ASN A 91 0.71 7.07 -3.18
C ASN A 91 0.22 8.42 -2.60
N LYS A 92 -0.85 9.01 -3.16
CA LYS A 92 -1.37 10.27 -2.60
C LYS A 92 -1.85 10.04 -1.17
N VAL A 93 -1.42 10.89 -0.24
CA VAL A 93 -1.79 10.79 1.17
C VAL A 93 -3.30 11.00 1.34
N LEU A 94 -3.96 10.02 1.97
CA LEU A 94 -5.37 10.06 2.36
C LEU A 94 -5.48 10.62 3.78
N ASP A 95 -5.36 11.95 3.90
CA ASP A 95 -5.45 12.69 5.16
C ASP A 95 -6.77 13.45 5.29
N PHE A 96 -7.48 13.22 6.39
CA PHE A 96 -8.75 13.89 6.71
C PHE A 96 -8.60 15.03 7.73
N SER A 97 -7.40 15.31 8.23
CA SER A 97 -7.13 16.28 9.30
C SER A 97 -7.64 17.69 8.95
N ASN A 98 -7.45 18.12 7.70
CA ASN A 98 -7.78 19.46 7.21
C ASN A 98 -8.92 19.45 6.18
N CYS A 99 -9.77 18.43 6.19
CA CYS A 99 -10.80 18.26 5.18
C CYS A 99 -12.20 18.56 5.73
N SER A 100 -12.87 19.56 5.16
CA SER A 100 -14.25 19.95 5.53
C SER A 100 -15.29 18.93 5.04
N ASP A 101 -15.07 18.36 3.85
CA ASP A 101 -15.88 17.28 3.28
C ASP A 101 -15.03 16.03 3.01
N LYS A 102 -14.92 15.20 4.04
CA LYS A 102 -14.14 13.94 4.01
C LYS A 102 -14.69 12.93 3.02
N GLY A 103 -16.01 12.94 2.79
CA GLY A 103 -16.67 12.04 1.85
C GLY A 103 -16.26 12.37 0.43
N HIS A 104 -16.47 13.64 0.03
CA HIS A 104 -16.09 14.11 -1.29
C HIS A 104 -14.58 13.94 -1.56
N PHE A 105 -13.73 14.29 -0.59
CA PHE A 105 -12.28 14.13 -0.73
C PHE A 105 -11.88 12.67 -0.94
N ARG A 106 -12.41 11.74 -0.15
CA ARG A 106 -12.13 10.32 -0.29
C ARG A 106 -12.62 9.77 -1.64
N ASP A 107 -13.81 10.15 -2.06
CA ASP A 107 -14.36 9.72 -3.35
C ASP A 107 -13.50 10.23 -4.52
N MET A 108 -13.04 11.48 -4.46
CA MET A 108 -12.15 12.05 -5.47
C MET A 108 -10.77 11.38 -5.47
N TRP A 109 -10.20 11.13 -4.29
CA TRP A 109 -8.95 10.40 -4.12
C TRP A 109 -9.04 9.00 -4.74
N HIS A 110 -10.12 8.26 -4.44
CA HIS A 110 -10.32 6.91 -4.96
C HIS A 110 -10.54 6.91 -6.49
N LYS A 111 -11.33 7.86 -7.02
CA LYS A 111 -11.52 8.01 -8.46
C LYS A 111 -10.22 8.29 -9.19
N GLN A 112 -9.33 9.11 -8.63
CA GLN A 112 -8.01 9.36 -9.21
C GLN A 112 -7.13 8.11 -9.20
N ALA A 113 -7.12 7.37 -8.09
CA ALA A 113 -6.40 6.11 -7.99
C ALA A 113 -6.88 5.11 -9.06
N VAL A 114 -8.18 4.86 -9.14
CA VAL A 114 -8.76 3.93 -10.12
C VAL A 114 -8.48 4.39 -11.54
N ALA A 115 -8.67 5.67 -11.86
CA ALA A 115 -8.41 6.19 -13.21
C ALA A 115 -6.95 6.00 -13.66
N LEU A 116 -5.99 6.08 -12.73
CA LEU A 116 -4.58 5.84 -12.99
C LEU A 116 -4.25 4.34 -13.13
N LEU A 117 -4.85 3.50 -12.30
CA LEU A 117 -4.46 2.09 -12.14
C LEU A 117 -5.27 1.12 -13.01
N LYS A 118 -6.39 1.55 -13.59
CA LYS A 118 -7.34 0.70 -14.35
C LYS A 118 -6.78 -0.03 -15.58
N SER A 119 -5.58 0.32 -16.04
CA SER A 119 -4.94 -0.38 -17.16
C SER A 119 -4.15 -1.62 -16.73
N GLN A 120 -4.04 -1.86 -15.41
CA GLN A 120 -3.33 -3.00 -14.83
C GLN A 120 -4.29 -4.17 -14.62
N ASP A 121 -3.78 -5.39 -14.75
CA ASP A 121 -4.59 -6.60 -14.61
C ASP A 121 -5.09 -6.80 -13.17
N ILE A 122 -4.29 -6.39 -12.18
CA ILE A 122 -4.62 -6.51 -10.77
C ILE A 122 -4.37 -5.17 -10.06
N ILE A 123 -5.40 -4.65 -9.40
CA ILE A 123 -5.28 -3.49 -8.52
C ILE A 123 -5.21 -3.96 -7.06
N PHE A 124 -4.03 -3.89 -6.48
CA PHE A 124 -3.79 -4.16 -5.06
C PHE A 124 -4.09 -2.92 -4.22
N LEU A 125 -4.91 -3.08 -3.17
CA LEU A 125 -5.27 -2.03 -2.24
C LEU A 125 -4.52 -2.30 -0.92
N ASP A 126 -3.72 -1.32 -0.44
CA ASP A 126 -2.88 -1.48 0.76
C ASP A 126 -3.30 -0.61 1.96
N PRO A 127 -4.50 -0.81 2.53
CA PRO A 127 -4.95 -0.13 3.74
C PRO A 127 -4.12 -0.54 4.95
N ASP A 128 -4.11 0.32 5.98
CA ASP A 128 -3.41 0.07 7.25
C ASP A 128 -4.05 -1.08 8.04
N ASN A 129 -5.39 -1.13 8.06
CA ASN A 129 -6.17 -2.07 8.86
C ASN A 129 -7.06 -3.01 8.02
N GLY A 130 -6.83 -3.12 6.71
CA GLY A 130 -7.62 -3.98 5.83
C GLY A 130 -8.97 -3.37 5.42
N LEU A 131 -10.00 -4.22 5.37
CA LEU A 131 -11.35 -3.84 4.94
C LEU A 131 -12.15 -3.13 6.04
N GLU A 132 -13.08 -2.27 5.63
CA GLU A 132 -13.95 -1.55 6.55
C GLU A 132 -14.67 -2.45 7.54
N VAL A 133 -14.77 -1.97 8.78
CA VAL A 133 -15.45 -2.65 9.89
C VAL A 133 -16.54 -1.74 10.45
N SER A 134 -17.58 -2.33 11.04
CA SER A 134 -18.75 -1.59 11.55
C SER A 134 -18.40 -0.49 12.58
N SER A 135 -17.29 -0.66 13.31
CA SER A 135 -16.84 0.26 14.36
C SER A 135 -16.25 1.57 13.82
N TYR A 136 -15.88 1.64 12.54
CA TYR A 136 -15.31 2.84 11.93
C TYR A 136 -16.12 3.29 10.73
N LYS A 137 -16.64 4.52 10.78
CA LYS A 137 -17.26 5.13 9.61
C LYS A 137 -16.18 5.42 8.55
N PRO A 138 -16.42 5.16 7.25
CA PRO A 138 -15.43 5.35 6.18
C PRO A 138 -14.79 6.75 6.12
N TYR A 139 -15.57 7.76 6.51
CA TYR A 139 -15.17 9.18 6.48
C TYR A 139 -14.81 9.73 7.88
N SER A 140 -14.67 8.86 8.87
CA SER A 140 -14.11 9.24 10.16
C SER A 140 -12.58 9.39 10.06
N ILE A 141 -11.94 10.05 11.04
CA ILE A 141 -10.48 10.24 11.05
C ILE A 141 -9.70 8.93 10.97
N ASN A 142 -10.26 7.83 11.48
CA ASN A 142 -9.66 6.50 11.42
C ASN A 142 -10.20 5.66 10.25
N GLY A 143 -11.18 6.17 9.50
CA GLY A 143 -11.75 5.49 8.35
C GLY A 143 -10.78 5.40 7.17
N ASN A 144 -9.85 6.36 7.04
CA ASN A 144 -8.78 6.34 6.01
C ASN A 144 -7.81 5.16 6.15
N LYS A 145 -7.78 4.49 7.31
CA LYS A 145 -6.97 3.30 7.56
C LYS A 145 -7.53 2.04 6.91
N PHE A 146 -8.75 2.10 6.39
CA PHE A 146 -9.46 0.96 5.82
C PHE A 146 -9.81 1.22 4.36
N THR A 147 -9.97 0.16 3.59
CA THR A 147 -10.61 0.16 2.27
C THR A 147 -12.10 -0.15 2.43
N THR A 148 -13.00 0.54 1.71
CA THR A 148 -14.44 0.26 1.78
C THR A 148 -14.86 -0.86 0.82
N TYR A 149 -15.99 -1.53 1.10
CA TYR A 149 -16.57 -2.50 0.16
C TYR A 149 -17.01 -1.83 -1.15
N GLN A 150 -17.41 -0.56 -1.10
CA GLN A 150 -17.80 0.21 -2.28
C GLN A 150 -16.59 0.49 -3.19
N GLU A 151 -15.46 0.88 -2.61
CA GLU A 151 -14.20 1.07 -3.33
C GLU A 151 -13.75 -0.23 -4.00
N ARG A 152 -13.78 -1.35 -3.25
CA ARG A 152 -13.45 -2.68 -3.79
C ARG A 152 -14.33 -3.05 -4.99
N ARG A 153 -15.64 -2.80 -4.92
CA ARG A 153 -16.57 -3.08 -6.03
C ARG A 153 -16.29 -2.21 -7.25
N THR A 154 -16.05 -0.91 -7.04
CA THR A 154 -15.79 0.04 -8.12
C THR A 154 -14.52 -0.33 -8.90
N THR A 155 -13.51 -0.86 -8.19
CA THR A 155 -12.30 -1.42 -8.82
C THR A 155 -12.62 -2.64 -9.69
N SER A 156 -13.47 -3.57 -9.22
CA SER A 156 -13.83 -4.79 -9.97
C SER A 156 -14.79 -4.58 -11.14
N GLU A 157 -15.64 -3.55 -11.11
CA GLU A 157 -16.64 -3.31 -12.15
C GLU A 157 -16.05 -2.69 -13.43
N GLN A 158 -14.83 -2.13 -13.37
CA GLN A 158 -14.15 -1.56 -14.54
C GLN A 158 -13.45 -2.63 -15.41
N GLU A 159 -13.44 -3.89 -14.99
CA GLU A 159 -12.93 -5.04 -15.79
C GLU A 159 -13.96 -5.54 -16.82
N GLN A 160 -15.18 -4.98 -16.87
CA GLN A 160 -16.30 -5.49 -17.69
C GLN A 160 -16.70 -4.60 -18.89
N VAL A 161 -15.85 -3.67 -19.35
CA VAL A 161 -16.14 -2.80 -20.52
C VAL A 161 -15.18 -3.04 -21.66
#